data_AF-A0A7X5APK1-F1
#
_entry.id   AF-A0A7X5APK1-F1
#
_cell.length_a   1.000
_cell.length_b   1.000
_cell.length_c   1.000
_cell.angle_alpha   90.00
_cell.angle_beta   90.00
_cell.angle_gamma   90.00
#
_symmetry.space_group_name_H-M   'P 1'
#
loop_
_entity.id
_entity.type
_entity.pdbx_description
1 polymer ?
#
loop_
_entity_poly.entity_id
_entity_poly.type
_entity_poly.pdbx_seq_one_letter_code
_entity_poly.pdbx_strand_id
1 'polypeptide(L)'
;MGTRQVSVIHPWRALGLATIAALALGVVAEASAQGLTGVYCARGGDDALVVEGHGQSLSFMLSSWQGGMHHCGTGRLTATAQGGGFAVTDGACTLRLREDGLDILLEAAPFEACKQQYCGARAALDTLRLPLSSRRPLPMPFDQISMMETPVCR
;
A
#
# COMPACT_ATOMS: atom_id res chain seq x y z
N MET A 1 47.16 76.27 -25.26
CA MET A 1 45.72 76.43 -25.01
C MET A 1 44.99 75.60 -26.07
N GLY A 2 44.13 74.63 -25.82
CA GLY A 2 43.59 74.10 -24.56
C GLY A 2 43.03 72.68 -24.80
N THR A 3 43.22 71.86 -23.76
CA THR A 3 42.38 70.73 -23.30
C THR A 3 41.94 69.63 -24.27
N ARG A 4 42.63 68.48 -24.14
CA ARG A 4 42.18 67.13 -24.51
C ARG A 4 40.91 66.75 -23.74
N GLN A 5 39.98 66.09 -24.42
CA GLN A 5 38.83 65.44 -23.78
C GLN A 5 38.92 63.92 -24.00
N VAL A 6 39.08 63.20 -22.88
CA VAL A 6 39.05 61.74 -22.78
C VAL A 6 37.65 61.36 -22.30
N SER A 7 37.00 60.39 -22.94
CA SER A 7 35.75 59.81 -22.41
C SER A 7 35.73 58.30 -22.56
N VAL A 8 36.17 57.70 -21.47
CA VAL A 8 35.72 56.50 -20.73
C VAL A 8 34.76 55.54 -21.44
N ILE A 9 35.27 54.33 -21.59
CA ILE A 9 34.63 53.08 -21.99
C ILE A 9 33.90 52.50 -20.76
N HIS A 10 32.61 52.19 -20.83
CA HIS A 10 31.89 51.39 -19.82
C HIS A 10 31.30 50.12 -20.45
N PRO A 11 31.88 48.93 -20.22
CA PRO A 11 31.24 47.67 -20.58
C PRO A 11 30.26 47.24 -19.50
N TRP A 12 28.96 47.35 -19.78
CA TRP A 12 27.93 46.73 -18.95
C TRP A 12 28.00 45.21 -19.10
N ARG A 13 28.38 44.56 -18.00
CA ARG A 13 28.31 43.11 -17.81
C ARG A 13 26.85 42.67 -17.85
N ALA A 14 26.43 42.02 -18.93
CA ALA A 14 25.22 41.24 -18.95
C ALA A 14 25.43 39.97 -18.09
N LEU A 15 24.90 39.97 -16.87
CA LEU A 15 24.72 38.76 -16.09
C LEU A 15 23.64 37.91 -16.77
N GLY A 16 24.09 36.90 -17.52
CA GLY A 16 23.23 35.83 -18.01
C GLY A 16 22.74 35.01 -16.83
N LEU A 17 21.45 35.16 -16.50
CA LEU A 17 20.71 34.25 -15.63
C LEU A 17 20.58 32.91 -16.37
N ALA A 18 21.47 31.97 -16.07
CA ALA A 18 21.32 30.58 -16.48
C ALA A 18 20.20 29.94 -15.66
N THR A 19 19.02 29.80 -16.26
CA THR A 19 17.90 29.05 -15.69
C THR A 19 18.24 27.56 -15.75
N ILE A 20 18.67 26.98 -14.63
CA ILE A 20 18.88 25.53 -14.50
C ILE A 20 17.50 24.88 -14.38
N ALA A 21 16.97 24.37 -15.50
CA ALA A 21 15.80 23.51 -15.52
C ALA A 21 16.21 22.09 -15.06
N ALA A 22 16.09 21.82 -13.76
CA ALA A 22 16.26 20.46 -13.22
C ALA A 22 15.04 19.60 -13.63
N LEU A 23 15.22 18.74 -14.62
CA LEU A 23 14.29 17.67 -14.95
C LEU A 23 14.26 16.68 -13.77
N ALA A 24 13.30 16.86 -12.87
CA ALA A 24 12.94 15.87 -11.86
C ALA A 24 12.29 14.67 -12.58
N LEU A 25 13.10 13.72 -13.04
CA LEU A 25 12.65 12.36 -13.32
C LEU A 25 12.18 11.78 -11.99
N GLY A 26 10.88 11.95 -11.72
CA GLY A 26 10.21 11.36 -10.57
C GLY A 26 10.29 9.84 -10.70
N VAL A 27 11.26 9.25 -10.01
CA VAL A 27 11.31 7.81 -9.78
C VAL A 27 10.09 7.50 -8.91
N VAL A 28 9.01 7.08 -9.55
CA VAL A 28 7.88 6.49 -8.84
C VAL A 28 8.41 5.16 -8.33
N ALA A 29 8.75 5.09 -7.04
CA ALA A 29 9.14 3.83 -6.43
C ALA A 29 7.97 2.86 -6.59
N GLU A 30 8.13 1.85 -7.44
CA GLU A 30 7.14 0.79 -7.55
C GLU A 30 7.09 0.05 -6.22
N ALA A 31 5.87 -0.12 -5.68
CA ALA A 31 5.66 -0.91 -4.49
C ALA A 31 6.09 -2.36 -4.79
N SER A 32 7.15 -2.83 -4.14
CA SER A 32 7.60 -4.21 -4.26
C SER A 32 6.78 -5.10 -3.33
N ALA A 33 6.08 -6.07 -3.91
CA ALA A 33 5.24 -6.99 -3.14
C ALA A 33 6.07 -7.84 -2.17
N GLN A 34 7.32 -8.16 -2.50
CA GLN A 34 8.19 -9.00 -1.67
C GLN A 34 8.44 -8.40 -0.29
N GLY A 35 8.44 -7.06 -0.20
CA GLY A 35 8.55 -6.35 1.06
C GLY A 35 7.39 -6.63 2.02
N LEU A 36 6.24 -7.10 1.52
CA LEU A 36 5.01 -7.30 2.28
C LEU A 36 4.74 -8.77 2.65
N THR A 37 5.59 -9.71 2.26
CA THR A 37 5.36 -11.14 2.58
C THR A 37 5.37 -11.38 4.09
N GLY A 38 4.28 -11.94 4.64
CA GLY A 38 4.18 -12.28 6.05
C GLY A 38 2.75 -12.42 6.55
N VAL A 39 2.63 -12.66 7.85
CA VAL A 39 1.37 -12.62 8.61
C VAL A 39 1.32 -11.33 9.40
N TYR A 40 0.22 -10.61 9.31
CA TYR A 40 -0.03 -9.38 10.06
C TYR A 40 -1.23 -9.59 10.98
N CYS A 41 -1.09 -9.15 12.23
CA CYS A 41 -2.07 -9.40 13.29
C CYS A 41 -2.48 -8.07 13.93
N ALA A 42 -3.77 -7.88 14.14
CA ALA A 42 -4.30 -6.71 14.84
C ALA A 42 -5.39 -7.12 15.85
N ARG A 43 -5.81 -6.17 16.69
CA ARG A 43 -6.88 -6.33 17.69
C ARG A 43 -6.72 -7.61 18.54
N GLY A 44 -5.53 -7.85 19.07
CA GLY A 44 -5.26 -9.02 19.92
C GLY A 44 -5.30 -10.37 19.20
N GLY A 45 -5.22 -10.37 17.85
CA GLY A 45 -5.26 -11.56 17.01
C GLY A 45 -6.63 -11.87 16.41
N ASP A 46 -7.63 -11.00 16.63
CA ASP A 46 -8.95 -11.12 15.99
C ASP A 46 -8.92 -10.73 14.51
N ASP A 47 -7.92 -9.94 14.09
CA ASP A 47 -7.61 -9.68 12.69
C ASP A 47 -6.31 -10.36 12.28
N ALA A 48 -6.38 -11.09 11.18
CA ALA A 48 -5.25 -11.71 10.52
C ALA A 48 -5.28 -11.40 9.02
N LEU A 49 -4.16 -10.90 8.50
CA LEU A 49 -3.90 -10.79 7.08
C LEU A 49 -2.64 -11.59 6.76
N VAL A 50 -2.76 -12.54 5.83
CA VAL A 50 -1.62 -13.30 5.32
C VAL A 50 -1.33 -12.83 3.92
N VAL A 51 -0.07 -12.49 3.64
CA VAL A 51 0.38 -11.93 2.35
C VAL A 51 1.59 -12.71 1.85
N GLU A 52 1.59 -13.02 0.55
CA GLU A 52 2.73 -13.55 -0.18
C GLU A 52 2.99 -12.69 -1.42
N GLY A 53 4.14 -12.01 -1.45
CA GLY A 53 4.52 -11.11 -2.54
C GLY A 53 5.24 -11.79 -3.70
N HIS A 54 4.86 -11.41 -4.92
CA HIS A 54 5.32 -11.93 -6.21
C HIS A 54 5.56 -10.80 -7.22
N GLY A 55 6.64 -10.03 -7.01
CA GLY A 55 7.01 -8.91 -7.89
C GLY A 55 5.96 -7.81 -7.89
N GLN A 56 5.26 -7.68 -9.01
CA GLN A 56 4.18 -6.71 -9.23
C GLN A 56 2.80 -7.24 -8.82
N SER A 57 2.75 -8.36 -8.14
CA SER A 57 1.52 -8.96 -7.62
C SER A 57 1.73 -9.48 -6.21
N LEU A 58 0.65 -9.67 -5.46
CA LEU A 58 0.68 -10.41 -4.21
C LEU A 58 -0.55 -11.29 -4.11
N SER A 59 -0.43 -12.39 -3.38
CA SER A 59 -1.57 -13.17 -2.94
C SER A 59 -1.86 -12.86 -1.47
N PHE A 60 -3.13 -12.80 -1.09
CA PHE A 60 -3.48 -12.60 0.32
C PHE A 60 -4.76 -13.34 0.73
N MET A 61 -4.91 -13.49 2.05
CA MET A 61 -6.12 -13.97 2.72
C MET A 61 -6.39 -13.10 3.95
N LEU A 62 -7.65 -12.77 4.20
CA LEU A 62 -8.11 -12.05 5.37
C LEU A 62 -8.96 -12.96 6.27
N SER A 63 -8.79 -12.84 7.57
CA SER A 63 -9.74 -13.33 8.57
C SER A 63 -9.91 -12.26 9.65
N SER A 64 -11.15 -11.83 9.89
CA SER A 64 -11.49 -10.77 10.84
C SER A 64 -12.69 -11.20 11.68
N TRP A 65 -12.44 -11.48 12.95
CA TRP A 65 -13.48 -11.73 13.95
C TRP A 65 -13.93 -10.40 14.56
N GLN A 66 -15.24 -10.21 14.60
CA GLN A 66 -15.89 -9.00 15.08
C GLN A 66 -16.84 -9.37 16.22
N GLY A 67 -17.27 -8.37 16.99
CA GLY A 67 -18.10 -8.58 18.18
C GLY A 67 -19.32 -9.47 17.88
N GLY A 68 -19.66 -10.37 18.80
CA GLY A 68 -20.80 -11.28 18.63
C GLY A 68 -20.52 -12.50 17.75
N MET A 69 -19.25 -12.92 17.59
CA MET A 69 -18.83 -14.07 16.76
C MET A 69 -19.13 -13.88 15.27
N HIS A 70 -19.23 -12.63 14.82
CA HIS A 70 -19.43 -12.31 13.41
C HIS A 70 -18.06 -12.23 12.72
N HIS A 71 -17.99 -12.70 11.48
CA HIS A 71 -16.72 -12.88 10.79
C HIS A 71 -16.76 -12.30 9.39
N CYS A 72 -15.67 -11.66 8.98
CA CYS A 72 -15.37 -11.42 7.58
C CYS A 72 -14.12 -12.21 7.22
N GLY A 73 -14.16 -12.89 6.08
CA GLY A 73 -13.00 -13.61 5.58
C GLY A 73 -12.99 -13.66 4.06
N THR A 74 -11.80 -13.69 3.50
CA THR A 74 -11.62 -13.94 2.08
C THR A 74 -11.09 -15.35 1.88
N GLY A 75 -11.36 -15.92 0.71
CA GLY A 75 -10.50 -16.95 0.18
C GLY A 75 -9.13 -16.39 -0.19
N ARG A 76 -8.37 -17.17 -0.96
CA ARG A 76 -7.14 -16.71 -1.58
C ARG A 76 -7.47 -15.75 -2.73
N LEU A 77 -6.92 -14.55 -2.67
CA LEU A 77 -7.04 -13.55 -3.72
C LEU A 77 -5.67 -13.16 -4.22
N THR A 78 -5.57 -12.79 -5.49
CA THR A 78 -4.34 -12.27 -6.10
C THR A 78 -4.59 -10.83 -6.55
N ALA A 79 -3.84 -9.91 -5.95
CA ALA A 79 -3.86 -8.49 -6.26
C ALA A 79 -2.68 -8.09 -7.13
N THR A 80 -2.86 -7.08 -7.96
CA THR A 80 -1.83 -6.52 -8.84
C THR A 80 -1.50 -5.09 -8.46
N ALA A 81 -0.27 -4.65 -8.71
CA ALA A 81 0.18 -3.31 -8.39
C ALA A 81 -0.68 -2.25 -9.10
N GLN A 82 -1.28 -1.33 -8.34
CA GLN A 82 -2.14 -0.26 -8.83
C GLN A 82 -2.11 0.95 -7.88
N GLY A 83 -1.72 2.12 -8.41
CA GLY A 83 -1.87 3.40 -7.71
C GLY A 83 -1.19 3.46 -6.34
N GLY A 84 0.04 2.95 -6.23
CA GLY A 84 0.83 2.95 -4.99
C GLY A 84 0.49 1.83 -4.00
N GLY A 85 -0.32 0.86 -4.40
CA GLY A 85 -0.62 -0.33 -3.61
C GLY A 85 -0.94 -1.52 -4.52
N PHE A 86 -1.71 -2.47 -4.02
CA PHE A 86 -2.16 -3.65 -4.73
C PHE A 86 -3.68 -3.72 -4.71
N ALA A 87 -4.31 -4.04 -5.83
CA ALA A 87 -5.76 -4.15 -5.93
C ALA A 87 -6.19 -5.48 -6.56
N VAL A 88 -7.31 -6.00 -6.08
CA VAL A 88 -8.03 -7.13 -6.68
C VAL A 88 -9.52 -6.78 -6.73
N THR A 89 -10.15 -7.07 -7.85
CA THR A 89 -11.60 -7.03 -8.00
C THR A 89 -12.11 -8.46 -8.08
N ASP A 90 -13.04 -8.80 -7.18
CA ASP A 90 -13.75 -10.08 -7.17
C ASP A 90 -15.25 -9.78 -7.20
N GLY A 91 -15.88 -10.09 -8.33
CA GLY A 91 -17.26 -9.68 -8.60
C GLY A 91 -17.44 -8.16 -8.54
N ALA A 92 -18.34 -7.70 -7.67
CA ALA A 92 -18.62 -6.27 -7.47
C ALA A 92 -17.76 -5.65 -6.34
N CYS A 93 -16.99 -6.45 -5.61
CA CYS A 93 -16.13 -5.96 -4.54
C CYS A 93 -14.69 -5.74 -5.04
N THR A 94 -14.10 -4.61 -4.69
CA THR A 94 -12.67 -4.34 -4.85
C THR A 94 -12.01 -4.24 -3.49
N LEU A 95 -10.91 -4.98 -3.32
CA LEU A 95 -10.04 -4.89 -2.16
C LEU A 95 -8.72 -4.24 -2.59
N ARG A 96 -8.25 -3.27 -1.80
CA ARG A 96 -7.00 -2.54 -2.03
C ARG A 96 -6.11 -2.64 -0.79
N LEU A 97 -4.90 -3.13 -1.00
CA LEU A 97 -3.85 -3.20 0.01
C LEU A 97 -2.81 -2.11 -0.24
N ARG A 98 -2.46 -1.32 0.78
CA ARG A 98 -1.37 -0.34 0.69
C ARG A 98 -0.68 -0.16 2.03
N GLU A 99 0.57 0.28 1.99
CA GLU A 99 1.24 0.79 3.18
C GLU A 99 0.74 2.22 3.45
N ASP A 100 0.40 2.51 4.71
CA ASP A 100 -0.01 3.82 5.21
C ASP A 100 0.78 4.13 6.50
N GLY A 101 1.96 4.73 6.33
CA GLY A 101 2.86 5.04 7.45
C GLY A 101 3.41 3.79 8.12
N LEU A 102 2.87 3.45 9.30
CA LEU A 102 3.28 2.29 10.10
C LEU A 102 2.32 1.11 10.00
N ASP A 103 1.27 1.24 9.18
CA ASP A 103 0.23 0.23 9.00
C ASP A 103 0.20 -0.29 7.56
N ILE A 104 -0.29 -1.52 7.42
CA ILE A 104 -0.93 -1.98 6.19
C ILE A 104 -2.41 -1.64 6.29
N LEU A 105 -2.92 -0.98 5.27
CA LEU A 105 -4.32 -0.66 5.09
C LEU A 105 -4.92 -1.61 4.06
N LEU A 106 -5.99 -2.33 4.45
CA LEU A 106 -6.86 -3.06 3.54
C LEU A 106 -8.20 -2.31 3.44
N GLU A 107 -8.48 -1.74 2.26
CA GLU A 107 -9.71 -1.01 1.97
C GLU A 107 -10.62 -1.84 1.08
N ALA A 108 -11.91 -1.82 1.36
CA ALA A 108 -12.93 -2.58 0.66
C ALA A 108 -14.00 -1.64 0.09
N ALA A 109 -14.21 -1.68 -1.22
CA ALA A 109 -15.19 -0.83 -1.88
C ALA A 109 -15.84 -1.51 -3.10
N PRO A 110 -17.13 -1.27 -3.37
CA PRO A 110 -18.09 -0.56 -2.52
C PRO A 110 -18.45 -1.38 -1.27
N PHE A 111 -18.72 -0.68 -0.16
CA PHE A 111 -18.97 -1.30 1.15
C PHE A 111 -20.00 -2.45 1.12
N GLU A 112 -21.19 -2.21 0.55
CA GLU A 112 -22.26 -3.22 0.55
C GLU A 112 -21.92 -4.46 -0.27
N ALA A 113 -21.21 -4.30 -1.40
CA ALA A 113 -20.78 -5.43 -2.22
C ALA A 113 -19.77 -6.30 -1.46
N CYS A 114 -18.77 -5.68 -0.84
CA CYS A 114 -17.74 -6.39 -0.09
C CYS A 114 -18.30 -7.05 1.18
N LYS A 115 -19.21 -6.39 1.87
CA LYS A 115 -19.92 -6.95 3.02
C LYS A 115 -20.74 -8.18 2.63
N GLN A 116 -21.51 -8.12 1.55
CA GLN A 116 -22.30 -9.27 1.09
C GLN A 116 -21.41 -10.44 0.65
N GLN A 117 -20.24 -10.15 0.10
CA GLN A 117 -19.34 -11.16 -0.45
C GLN A 117 -18.50 -11.86 0.61
N TYR A 118 -17.99 -11.12 1.61
CA TYR A 118 -16.98 -11.63 2.53
C TYR A 118 -17.42 -11.73 3.98
N CYS A 119 -18.56 -11.14 4.35
CA CYS A 119 -18.96 -11.04 5.74
C CYS A 119 -20.23 -11.82 6.05
N GLY A 120 -20.23 -12.49 7.20
CA GLY A 120 -21.43 -13.05 7.79
C GLY A 120 -22.41 -11.97 8.27
N ALA A 121 -23.60 -12.40 8.69
CA ALA A 121 -24.60 -11.51 9.25
C ALA A 121 -23.99 -10.65 10.37
N ARG A 122 -24.13 -9.32 10.28
CA ARG A 122 -23.67 -8.33 11.28
C ARG A 122 -22.15 -8.14 11.41
N ALA A 123 -21.35 -8.68 10.48
CA ALA A 123 -19.98 -8.21 10.27
C ALA A 123 -19.93 -7.20 9.12
N ALA A 124 -18.86 -6.41 9.07
CA ALA A 124 -18.64 -5.41 8.03
C ALA A 124 -17.16 -5.30 7.67
N LEU A 125 -16.87 -5.14 6.37
CA LEU A 125 -15.53 -4.91 5.86
C LEU A 125 -15.54 -3.59 5.09
N ASP A 126 -14.95 -2.57 5.70
CA ASP A 126 -14.72 -1.25 5.09
C ASP A 126 -13.21 -1.02 5.00
N THR A 127 -12.58 -0.71 6.13
CA THR A 127 -11.15 -0.47 6.21
C THR A 127 -10.57 -1.23 7.40
N LEU A 128 -9.52 -2.01 7.16
CA LEU A 128 -8.76 -2.72 8.18
C LEU A 128 -7.34 -2.15 8.25
N ARG A 129 -6.88 -1.84 9.47
CA ARG A 129 -5.50 -1.37 9.74
C ARG A 129 -4.75 -2.45 10.48
N LEU A 130 -3.64 -2.92 9.91
CA LEU A 130 -2.77 -3.91 10.53
C LEU A 130 -1.37 -3.32 10.72
N PRO A 131 -0.83 -3.21 11.94
CA PRO A 131 0.49 -2.62 12.16
C PRO A 131 1.58 -3.42 11.44
N LEU A 132 2.48 -2.74 10.72
CA LEU A 132 3.65 -3.37 10.10
C LEU A 132 4.56 -4.04 11.15
N SER A 133 4.59 -3.51 12.38
CA SER A 133 5.33 -4.09 13.51
C SER A 133 4.77 -5.44 13.99
N SER A 134 3.53 -5.78 13.61
CA SER A 134 2.93 -7.08 13.91
C SER A 134 3.40 -8.19 12.97
N ARG A 135 4.13 -7.84 11.90
CA ARG A 135 4.54 -8.77 10.85
C ARG A 135 5.34 -9.94 11.43
N ARG A 136 4.92 -11.14 11.09
CA ARG A 136 5.62 -12.40 11.36
C ARG A 136 5.93 -13.11 10.04
N PRO A 137 6.97 -13.96 9.99
CA PRO A 137 7.18 -14.84 8.85
C PRO A 137 5.95 -15.74 8.60
N LEU A 138 5.77 -16.18 7.35
CA LEU A 138 4.77 -17.20 7.04
C LEU A 138 5.12 -18.50 7.78
N PRO A 139 4.17 -19.13 8.50
CA PRO A 139 4.45 -20.35 9.26
C PRO A 139 4.69 -21.58 8.37
N MET A 140 4.20 -21.53 7.14
CA MET A 140 4.31 -22.55 6.11
C MET A 140 4.09 -21.91 4.73
N PRO A 141 4.32 -22.63 3.61
CA PRO A 141 4.01 -22.12 2.28
C PRO A 141 2.57 -21.60 2.19
N PHE A 142 2.38 -20.46 1.52
CA PHE A 142 1.11 -19.75 1.49
C PHE A 142 -0.04 -20.60 0.92
N ASP A 143 0.27 -21.49 -0.02
CA ASP A 143 -0.68 -22.40 -0.64
C ASP A 143 -1.27 -23.43 0.35
N GLN A 144 -0.57 -23.68 1.46
CA GLN A 144 -0.93 -24.63 2.51
C GLN A 144 -1.56 -23.98 3.75
N ILE A 145 -1.58 -22.64 3.84
CA ILE A 145 -2.18 -21.95 4.97
C ILE A 145 -3.71 -22.01 4.87
N SER A 146 -4.36 -22.49 5.93
CA SER A 146 -5.80 -22.45 6.12
C SER A 146 -6.12 -21.49 7.26
N MET A 147 -6.79 -20.36 6.97
CA MET A 147 -7.11 -19.34 7.97
C MET A 147 -8.02 -19.84 9.10
N MET A 148 -8.67 -20.99 8.92
CA MET A 148 -9.55 -21.61 9.92
C MET A 148 -8.85 -22.63 10.80
N GLU A 149 -7.80 -23.28 10.31
CA GLU A 149 -7.12 -24.39 10.99
C GLU A 149 -5.75 -23.98 11.53
N THR A 150 -5.09 -23.03 10.87
CA THR A 150 -3.77 -22.54 11.26
C THR A 150 -3.91 -21.34 12.20
N PRO A 151 -3.48 -21.44 13.47
CA PRO A 151 -3.42 -20.29 14.36
C PRO A 151 -2.30 -19.34 13.92
N VAL A 152 -2.62 -18.39 13.05
CA VAL A 152 -1.64 -17.45 12.48
C VAL A 152 -1.32 -16.28 13.43
N CYS A 153 -2.26 -15.93 14.33
CA CYS A 153 -2.15 -14.78 15.23
C CYS A 153 -2.33 -15.11 16.72
N ARG A 154 -2.33 -16.39 17.11
CA ARG A 154 -2.47 -16.87 18.49
C ARG A 154 -1.27 -17.70 18.90
#